data_AF-A0A434U2Y3-F1
#
_entry.id   AF-A0A434U2Y3-F1
#
_cell.length_a   1.000
_cell.length_b   1.000
_cell.length_c   1.000
_cell.angle_alpha   90.00
_cell.angle_beta   90.00
_cell.angle_gamma   90.00
#
_symmetry.space_group_name_H-M   'P 1'
#
loop_
_entity.id
_entity.type
_entity.pdbx_description
1 polymer ?
#
loop_
_entity_poly.entity_id
_entity_poly.type
_entity_poly.pdbx_seq_one_letter_code
_entity_poly.pdbx_strand_id
1 'polypeptide(L)'
;MIFRLLRLILIAIVAVAAQPSPGAMAQAIGQGSTQLIADQTKAIQDLTAKTDGLEKKLSAPDQDDAGLVDIRLQLEDISRAALNSALAFRSRLNDINARIQVLGPPPAQGQPPEPAIVANERAALTAEKAEINAVVAGAQNLSIRISGLVDRIATLRSQLFRSVLTKRYELSDALS
;
A
#
# COMPACT_ATOMS: atom_id res chain seq x y z
N MET A 1 54.07 -29.82 18.41
CA MET A 1 53.33 -28.53 18.50
C MET A 1 53.20 -27.77 17.18
N ILE A 2 54.03 -28.04 16.16
CA ILE A 2 54.05 -27.31 14.87
C ILE A 2 52.81 -27.60 13.98
N PHE A 3 52.23 -28.80 14.04
CA PHE A 3 51.02 -29.17 13.26
C PHE A 3 49.71 -28.51 13.75
N ARG A 4 49.66 -27.98 14.98
CA ARG A 4 48.48 -27.25 15.49
C ARG A 4 48.43 -25.79 15.04
N LEU A 5 49.60 -25.19 14.78
CA LEU A 5 49.71 -23.82 14.26
C LEU A 5 49.39 -23.73 12.76
N LEU A 6 49.69 -24.78 11.99
CA LEU A 6 49.35 -24.84 10.56
C LEU A 6 47.83 -24.95 10.31
N ARG A 7 47.08 -25.53 11.26
CA ARG A 7 45.62 -25.72 11.18
C ARG A 7 44.83 -24.45 11.52
N LEU A 8 45.43 -23.51 12.25
CA LEU A 8 44.84 -22.21 12.58
C LEU A 8 45.00 -21.17 11.45
N ILE A 9 46.05 -21.29 10.64
CA ILE A 9 46.26 -20.42 9.46
C ILE A 9 45.33 -20.83 8.30
N LEU A 10 44.95 -22.12 8.20
CA LEU A 10 44.02 -22.60 7.17
C LEU A 10 42.55 -22.18 7.43
N ILE A 11 42.17 -21.90 8.67
CA ILE A 11 40.80 -21.46 9.03
C ILE A 11 40.66 -19.93 8.90
N ALA A 12 41.75 -19.18 9.01
CA ALA A 12 41.74 -17.72 8.83
C ALA A 12 41.63 -17.28 7.36
N ILE A 13 41.96 -18.15 6.39
CA ILE A 13 41.89 -17.83 4.95
C ILE A 13 40.49 -18.12 4.36
N VAL A 14 39.66 -18.95 5.00
CA VAL A 14 38.30 -19.27 4.51
C VAL A 14 37.26 -18.25 4.97
N ALA A 15 37.54 -17.45 6.02
CA ALA A 15 36.58 -16.46 6.54
C ALA A 15 36.57 -15.11 5.79
N VAL A 16 37.49 -14.89 4.84
CA VAL A 16 37.59 -13.62 4.09
C VAL A 16 36.94 -13.70 2.69
N ALA A 17 36.27 -14.82 2.35
CA ALA A 17 35.64 -15.01 1.05
C ALA A 17 34.12 -14.72 1.01
N ALA A 18 33.51 -14.31 2.12
CA ALA A 18 32.08 -14.01 2.20
C ALA A 18 31.79 -12.49 2.23
N GLN A 19 32.53 -11.69 1.45
CA GLN A 19 32.10 -10.33 1.15
C GLN A 19 30.92 -10.44 0.16
N PRO A 20 29.70 -10.02 0.51
CA PRO A 20 28.56 -10.12 -0.39
C PRO A 20 28.83 -9.31 -1.65
N SER A 21 28.81 -9.97 -2.80
CA SER A 21 28.99 -9.34 -4.10
C SER A 21 27.91 -8.26 -4.30
N PRO A 22 28.22 -7.10 -4.89
CA PRO A 22 27.23 -6.05 -5.18
C PRO A 22 25.98 -6.55 -5.93
N GLY A 23 26.14 -7.57 -6.78
CA GLY A 23 25.04 -8.23 -7.49
C GLY A 23 24.09 -9.02 -6.58
N ALA A 24 24.60 -9.69 -5.54
CA ALA A 24 23.78 -10.42 -4.57
C ALA A 24 22.93 -9.46 -3.72
N MET A 25 23.49 -8.28 -3.41
CA MET A 25 22.76 -7.22 -2.68
C MET A 25 21.69 -6.58 -3.55
N ALA A 26 21.95 -6.34 -4.84
CA ALA A 26 20.95 -5.82 -5.78
C ALA A 26 19.78 -6.80 -5.99
N GLN A 27 20.06 -8.11 -6.09
CA GLN A 27 19.03 -9.14 -6.20
C GLN A 27 18.21 -9.30 -4.92
N ALA A 28 18.84 -9.25 -3.74
CA ALA A 28 18.11 -9.31 -2.47
C ALA A 28 17.16 -8.11 -2.27
N ILE A 29 17.60 -6.91 -2.67
CA ILE A 29 16.77 -5.70 -2.61
C ILE A 29 15.59 -5.77 -3.61
N GLY A 30 15.81 -6.27 -4.83
CA GLY A 30 14.75 -6.45 -5.83
C GLY A 30 13.71 -7.50 -5.44
N GLN A 31 14.14 -8.61 -4.82
CA GLN A 31 13.22 -9.62 -4.30
C GLN A 31 12.35 -9.08 -3.15
N GLY A 32 12.94 -8.28 -2.25
CA GLY A 32 12.21 -7.63 -1.17
C GLY A 32 11.14 -6.65 -1.67
N SER A 33 11.39 -5.93 -2.76
CA SER A 33 10.42 -5.00 -3.31
C SER A 33 9.29 -5.70 -4.07
N THR A 34 9.57 -6.78 -4.82
CA THR A 34 8.52 -7.60 -5.44
C THR A 34 7.57 -8.19 -4.40
N GLN A 35 8.11 -8.70 -3.28
CA GLN A 35 7.29 -9.21 -2.18
C GLN A 35 6.45 -8.10 -1.55
N LEU A 36 7.03 -6.93 -1.29
CA LEU A 36 6.30 -5.78 -0.76
C LEU A 36 5.16 -5.35 -1.69
N ILE A 37 5.40 -5.30 -3.00
CA ILE A 37 4.37 -4.98 -4.00
C ILE A 37 3.22 -5.99 -3.94
N ALA A 38 3.52 -7.28 -3.91
CA ALA A 38 2.51 -8.34 -3.81
C ALA A 38 1.69 -8.23 -2.51
N ASP A 39 2.36 -8.05 -1.38
CA ASP A 39 1.72 -7.96 -0.06
C ASP A 39 0.80 -6.73 0.03
N GLN A 40 1.27 -5.57 -0.43
CA GLN A 40 0.45 -4.36 -0.42
C GLN A 40 -0.68 -4.41 -1.44
N THR A 41 -0.47 -5.02 -2.62
CA THR A 41 -1.53 -5.24 -3.60
C THR A 41 -2.67 -6.05 -2.98
N LYS A 42 -2.33 -7.16 -2.31
CA LYS A 42 -3.30 -7.99 -1.61
C LYS A 42 -3.99 -7.22 -0.48
N ALA A 43 -3.24 -6.45 0.30
CA ALA A 43 -3.82 -5.63 1.37
C ALA A 43 -4.87 -4.64 0.83
N ILE A 44 -4.59 -3.94 -0.28
CA ILE A 44 -5.54 -3.02 -0.91
C ILE A 44 -6.77 -3.77 -1.45
N GLN A 45 -6.61 -4.96 -2.02
CA GLN A 45 -7.73 -5.80 -2.46
C GLN A 45 -8.62 -6.21 -1.29
N ASP A 46 -8.03 -6.67 -0.19
CA ASP A 46 -8.76 -7.08 1.02
C ASP A 46 -9.51 -5.89 1.65
N LEU A 47 -8.88 -4.71 1.71
CA LEU A 47 -9.51 -3.49 2.19
C LEU A 47 -10.67 -3.03 1.28
N THR A 48 -10.52 -3.21 -0.04
CA THR A 48 -11.59 -2.95 -1.01
C THR A 48 -12.79 -3.87 -0.77
N ALA A 49 -12.56 -5.17 -0.62
CA ALA A 49 -13.62 -6.14 -0.36
C ALA A 49 -14.34 -5.87 0.98
N LYS A 50 -13.61 -5.48 2.02
CA LYS A 50 -14.21 -5.04 3.30
C LYS A 50 -15.09 -3.81 3.11
N THR A 51 -14.63 -2.83 2.35
CA THR A 51 -15.40 -1.61 2.03
C THR A 51 -16.68 -1.94 1.26
N ASP A 52 -16.62 -2.86 0.28
CA ASP A 52 -17.80 -3.35 -0.43
C ASP A 52 -18.82 -3.98 0.52
N GLY A 53 -18.35 -4.77 1.48
CA GLY A 53 -19.20 -5.37 2.51
C GLY A 53 -19.89 -4.32 3.39
N LEU A 54 -19.16 -3.27 3.79
CA LEU A 54 -19.69 -2.18 4.59
C LEU A 54 -20.70 -1.32 3.82
N GLU A 55 -20.44 -1.03 2.55
CA GLU A 55 -21.38 -0.31 1.70
C GLU A 55 -22.70 -1.07 1.50
N LYS A 56 -22.63 -2.40 1.37
CA LYS A 56 -23.83 -3.25 1.33
C LYS A 56 -24.61 -3.17 2.64
N LYS A 57 -23.93 -3.27 3.80
CA LYS A 57 -24.56 -3.11 5.12
C LYS A 57 -25.18 -1.73 5.32
N LEU A 58 -24.56 -0.68 4.78
CA LEU A 58 -25.06 0.69 4.82
C LEU A 58 -26.37 0.85 4.03
N SER A 59 -26.61 -0.01 3.05
CA SER A 59 -27.82 0.01 2.22
C SER A 59 -28.93 -0.89 2.78
N ALA A 60 -28.72 -1.54 3.93
CA ALA A 60 -29.73 -2.36 4.57
C ALA A 60 -30.84 -1.48 5.20
N PRO A 61 -32.12 -1.89 5.10
CA PRO A 61 -33.28 -1.08 5.52
C PRO A 61 -33.45 -0.94 7.04
N ASP A 62 -32.78 -1.79 7.81
CA ASP A 62 -32.89 -1.91 9.26
C ASP A 62 -31.76 -1.20 10.02
N GLN A 63 -31.02 -0.29 9.36
CA GLN A 63 -29.91 0.41 10.01
C GLN A 63 -30.37 1.44 11.04
N ASP A 64 -29.80 1.33 12.24
CA ASP A 64 -29.97 2.28 13.34
C ASP A 64 -28.72 3.17 13.51
N ASP A 65 -28.82 4.17 14.40
CA ASP A 65 -27.72 5.13 14.58
C ASP A 65 -26.43 4.45 15.07
N ALA A 66 -26.56 3.41 15.91
CA ALA A 66 -25.41 2.68 16.45
C ALA A 66 -24.67 1.90 15.36
N GLY A 67 -25.40 1.18 14.49
CA GLY A 67 -24.83 0.47 13.35
C GLY A 67 -24.17 1.42 12.35
N LEU A 68 -24.77 2.59 12.09
CA LEU A 68 -24.17 3.62 11.24
C LEU A 68 -22.85 4.19 11.81
N VAL A 69 -22.77 4.37 13.13
CA VAL A 69 -21.52 4.78 13.80
C VAL A 69 -20.45 3.69 13.72
N ASP A 70 -20.82 2.43 13.95
CA ASP A 70 -19.89 1.29 13.83
C ASP A 70 -19.32 1.18 12.40
N ILE A 71 -20.17 1.26 11.37
CA ILE A 71 -19.72 1.26 9.97
C ILE A 71 -18.75 2.41 9.71
N ARG A 72 -19.04 3.62 10.23
CA ARG A 72 -18.15 4.78 10.07
C ARG A 72 -16.78 4.54 10.68
N LEU A 73 -16.70 3.98 11.89
CA LEU A 73 -15.43 3.67 12.54
C LEU A 73 -14.62 2.65 11.74
N GLN A 74 -15.27 1.59 11.24
CA GLN A 74 -14.61 0.59 10.41
C GLN A 74 -14.10 1.19 9.09
N LEU A 75 -14.84 2.11 8.48
CA LEU A 75 -14.40 2.84 7.28
C LEU A 75 -13.18 3.74 7.57
N GLU A 76 -13.14 4.41 8.72
CA GLU A 76 -11.97 5.22 9.15
C GLU A 76 -10.73 4.35 9.33
N ASP A 77 -10.87 3.16 9.93
CA ASP A 77 -9.78 2.20 10.09
C ASP A 77 -9.26 1.69 8.74
N ILE A 78 -10.15 1.39 7.80
CA ILE A 78 -9.78 1.00 6.43
C ILE A 78 -9.02 2.14 5.74
N SER A 79 -9.47 3.39 5.90
CA SER A 79 -8.79 4.56 5.32
C SER A 79 -7.36 4.71 5.84
N ARG A 80 -7.16 4.55 7.16
CA ARG A 80 -5.82 4.56 7.78
C ARG A 80 -4.95 3.42 7.26
N ALA A 81 -5.51 2.22 7.13
CA ALA A 81 -4.79 1.06 6.60
C ALA A 81 -4.36 1.26 5.13
N ALA A 82 -5.24 1.81 4.30
CA ALA A 82 -4.94 2.13 2.91
C ALA A 82 -3.82 3.17 2.79
N LEU A 83 -3.87 4.23 3.62
CA LEU A 83 -2.80 5.22 3.69
C LEU A 83 -1.48 4.57 4.09
N ASN A 84 -1.45 3.76 5.14
CA ASN A 84 -0.23 3.06 5.58
C ASN A 84 0.38 2.18 4.48
N SER A 85 -0.46 1.53 3.68
CA SER A 85 -0.01 0.74 2.52
C SER A 85 0.70 1.61 1.47
N ALA A 86 0.15 2.78 1.13
CA ALA A 86 0.81 3.72 0.24
C ALA A 86 2.11 4.28 0.83
N LEU A 87 2.14 4.54 2.15
CA LEU A 87 3.31 5.05 2.85
C LEU A 87 4.49 4.07 2.87
N ALA A 88 4.23 2.77 2.86
CA ALA A 88 5.25 1.72 2.86
C ALA A 88 6.21 1.83 1.66
N PHE A 89 5.76 2.40 0.54
CA PHE A 89 6.56 2.54 -0.67
C PHE A 89 7.45 3.79 -0.73
N ARG A 90 7.35 4.73 0.23
CA ARG A 90 8.08 6.00 0.19
C ARG A 90 9.59 5.82 -0.01
N SER A 91 10.21 4.96 0.81
CA SER A 91 11.65 4.70 0.69
C SER A 91 12.01 4.10 -0.66
N ARG A 92 11.23 3.09 -1.10
CA ARG A 92 11.52 2.37 -2.35
C ARG A 92 11.38 3.29 -3.57
N LEU A 93 10.37 4.14 -3.61
CA LEU A 93 10.20 5.11 -4.69
C LEU A 93 11.35 6.12 -4.73
N ASN A 94 11.84 6.57 -3.57
CA ASN A 94 13.01 7.45 -3.52
C ASN A 94 14.25 6.75 -4.08
N ASP A 95 14.50 5.50 -3.69
CA ASP A 95 15.63 4.71 -4.19
C ASP A 95 15.55 4.48 -5.70
N ILE A 96 14.38 4.11 -6.22
CA ILE A 96 14.15 3.92 -7.66
C ILE A 96 14.41 5.23 -8.41
N ASN A 97 13.86 6.35 -7.94
CA ASN A 97 14.04 7.65 -8.59
C ASN A 97 15.52 8.08 -8.59
N ALA A 98 16.24 7.87 -7.48
CA ALA A 98 17.67 8.15 -7.41
C ALA A 98 18.48 7.29 -8.38
N ARG A 99 18.17 5.99 -8.48
CA ARG A 99 18.83 5.08 -9.43
C ARG A 99 18.56 5.47 -10.88
N ILE A 100 17.31 5.75 -11.24
CA ILE A 100 16.95 6.22 -12.59
C ILE A 100 17.70 7.52 -12.93
N GLN A 101 17.82 8.44 -11.97
CA GLN A 101 18.57 9.69 -12.17
C GLN A 101 20.06 9.43 -12.46
N VAL A 102 20.69 8.50 -11.72
CA VAL A 102 22.08 8.09 -11.95
C VAL A 102 22.26 7.43 -13.32
N LEU A 103 21.31 6.63 -13.77
CA LEU A 103 21.34 6.00 -15.10
C LEU A 103 21.12 7.00 -16.25
N GLY A 104 20.64 8.22 -15.98
CA GLY A 104 20.42 9.28 -16.98
C GLY A 104 19.24 9.01 -17.93
N PRO A 105 19.02 9.80 -18.98
CA PRO A 105 18.08 9.45 -20.05
C PRO A 105 18.71 8.46 -21.05
N PRO A 106 17.89 7.75 -21.86
CA PRO A 106 18.40 6.97 -22.99
C PRO A 106 19.18 7.86 -23.98
N PRO A 107 20.15 7.30 -24.73
CA PRO A 107 20.86 8.05 -25.76
C PRO A 107 19.91 8.64 -26.83
N ALA A 108 20.22 9.83 -27.32
CA ALA A 108 19.48 10.45 -28.42
C ALA A 108 19.64 9.63 -29.72
N GLN A 109 18.67 9.76 -30.64
CA GLN A 109 18.76 9.14 -31.96
C GLN A 109 20.08 9.51 -32.66
N GLY A 110 20.80 8.50 -33.16
CA GLY A 110 22.09 8.67 -33.85
C GLY A 110 23.32 8.65 -32.94
N GLN A 111 23.16 8.59 -31.61
CA GLN A 111 24.28 8.32 -30.69
C GLN A 111 24.61 6.82 -30.63
N PRO A 112 25.84 6.44 -30.23
CA PRO A 112 26.19 5.05 -29.98
C PRO A 112 25.21 4.40 -28.99
N PRO A 113 24.80 3.13 -29.24
CA PRO A 113 23.87 2.43 -28.35
C PRO A 113 24.45 2.28 -26.94
N GLU A 114 23.60 2.48 -25.93
CA GLU A 114 24.00 2.25 -24.53
C GLU A 114 24.24 0.76 -24.26
N PRO A 115 25.05 0.41 -23.24
CA PRO A 115 25.20 -0.98 -22.83
C PRO A 115 23.85 -1.60 -22.45
N ALA A 116 23.56 -2.81 -22.93
CA ALA A 116 22.30 -3.49 -22.69
C ALA A 116 21.95 -3.62 -21.19
N ILE A 117 22.95 -3.74 -20.32
CA ILE A 117 22.77 -3.80 -18.87
C ILE A 117 22.13 -2.51 -18.33
N VAL A 118 22.54 -1.34 -18.82
CA VAL A 118 22.00 -0.03 -18.40
C VAL A 118 20.56 0.13 -18.88
N ALA A 119 20.29 -0.23 -20.13
CA ALA A 119 18.94 -0.20 -20.70
C ALA A 119 17.98 -1.12 -19.92
N ASN A 120 18.43 -2.34 -19.62
CA ASN A 120 17.63 -3.33 -18.90
C ASN A 120 17.35 -2.92 -17.45
N GLU A 121 18.34 -2.40 -16.73
CA GLU A 121 18.15 -1.89 -15.37
C GLU A 121 17.15 -0.72 -15.35
N ARG A 122 17.29 0.23 -16.29
CA ARG A 122 16.36 1.36 -16.45
C ARG A 122 14.93 0.88 -16.71
N ALA A 123 14.76 -0.11 -17.59
CA ALA A 123 13.46 -0.69 -17.91
C ALA A 123 12.85 -1.39 -16.69
N ALA A 124 13.62 -2.19 -15.96
CA ALA A 124 13.18 -2.89 -14.76
C ALA A 124 12.73 -1.92 -13.66
N LEU A 125 13.53 -0.89 -13.37
CA LEU A 125 13.19 0.15 -12.38
C LEU A 125 11.94 0.95 -12.78
N THR A 126 11.75 1.20 -14.08
CA THR A 126 10.56 1.89 -14.59
C THR A 126 9.31 1.04 -14.45
N ALA A 127 9.41 -0.25 -14.76
CA ALA A 127 8.31 -1.20 -14.58
C ALA A 127 7.91 -1.32 -13.10
N GLU A 128 8.88 -1.49 -12.21
CA GLU A 128 8.63 -1.56 -10.77
C GLU A 128 7.97 -0.27 -10.23
N LYS A 129 8.43 0.91 -10.67
CA LYS A 129 7.78 2.18 -10.32
C LYS A 129 6.32 2.24 -10.76
N ALA A 130 6.01 1.72 -11.95
CA ALA A 130 4.64 1.67 -12.46
C ALA A 130 3.75 0.76 -11.60
N GLU A 131 4.26 -0.41 -11.20
CA GLU A 131 3.55 -1.34 -10.30
C GLU A 131 3.26 -0.69 -8.94
N ILE A 132 4.27 -0.07 -8.32
CA ILE A 132 4.10 0.65 -7.05
C ILE A 132 3.04 1.76 -7.19
N ASN A 133 3.11 2.55 -8.27
CA ASN A 133 2.15 3.62 -8.51
C ASN A 133 0.72 3.10 -8.66
N ALA A 134 0.53 1.91 -9.24
CA ALA A 134 -0.79 1.29 -9.34
C ALA A 134 -1.36 0.96 -7.95
N VAL A 135 -0.54 0.43 -7.04
CA VAL A 135 -0.96 0.14 -5.65
C VAL A 135 -1.29 1.44 -4.90
N VAL A 136 -0.45 2.47 -5.03
CA VAL A 136 -0.69 3.79 -4.44
C VAL A 136 -1.98 4.41 -4.96
N ALA A 137 -2.23 4.34 -6.27
CA ALA A 137 -3.48 4.81 -6.87
C ALA A 137 -4.70 4.05 -6.33
N GLY A 138 -4.58 2.72 -6.13
CA GLY A 138 -5.61 1.91 -5.48
C GLY A 138 -5.95 2.41 -4.07
N ALA A 139 -4.93 2.70 -3.25
CA ALA A 139 -5.12 3.25 -1.91
C ALA A 139 -5.79 4.64 -1.91
N GLN A 140 -5.41 5.51 -2.85
CA GLN A 140 -6.01 6.84 -3.01
C GLN A 140 -7.49 6.74 -3.43
N ASN A 141 -7.80 5.91 -4.42
CA ASN A 141 -9.17 5.68 -4.87
C ASN A 141 -10.04 5.13 -3.74
N LEU A 142 -9.49 4.21 -2.93
CA LEU A 142 -10.19 3.68 -1.76
C LEU A 142 -10.47 4.77 -0.72
N SER A 143 -9.51 5.66 -0.47
CA SER A 143 -9.69 6.80 0.45
C SER A 143 -10.82 7.74 -0.01
N ILE A 144 -10.86 8.07 -1.31
CA ILE A 144 -11.93 8.91 -1.89
C ILE A 144 -13.30 8.24 -1.72
N ARG A 145 -13.38 6.94 -2.03
CA ARG A 145 -14.62 6.18 -1.89
C ARG A 145 -15.11 6.14 -0.43
N ILE A 146 -14.19 5.90 0.51
CA ILE A 146 -14.50 5.90 1.94
C ILE A 146 -15.06 7.25 2.39
N SER A 147 -14.47 8.36 1.97
CA SER A 147 -14.99 9.70 2.29
C SER A 147 -16.45 9.85 1.84
N GLY A 148 -16.78 9.42 0.62
CA GLY A 148 -18.16 9.45 0.13
C GLY A 148 -19.12 8.58 0.95
N LEU A 149 -18.68 7.42 1.45
CA LEU A 149 -19.48 6.57 2.33
C LEU A 149 -19.70 7.21 3.71
N VAL A 150 -18.68 7.86 4.27
CA VAL A 150 -18.79 8.59 5.54
C VAL A 150 -19.78 9.76 5.43
N ASP A 151 -19.76 10.49 4.30
CA ASP A 151 -20.72 11.56 4.04
C ASP A 151 -22.16 11.03 3.90
N ARG A 152 -22.33 9.88 3.25
CA ARG A 152 -23.63 9.18 3.17
C ARG A 152 -24.13 8.77 4.57
N ILE A 153 -23.25 8.28 5.44
CA ILE A 153 -23.60 7.94 6.82
C ILE A 153 -24.09 9.18 7.57
N ALA A 154 -23.40 10.32 7.46
CA ALA A 154 -23.83 11.56 8.10
C ALA A 154 -25.24 11.99 7.67
N THR A 155 -25.56 11.80 6.38
CA THR A 155 -26.88 12.07 5.82
C THR A 155 -27.95 11.13 6.41
N LEU A 156 -27.69 9.82 6.44
CA LEU A 156 -28.63 8.83 6.98
C LEU A 156 -28.92 9.06 8.48
N ARG A 157 -27.89 9.32 9.27
CA ARG A 157 -28.04 9.64 10.71
C ARG A 157 -28.90 10.89 10.92
N SER A 158 -28.68 11.91 10.10
CA SER A 158 -29.50 13.14 10.13
C SER A 158 -30.98 12.85 9.79
N GLN A 159 -31.25 11.95 8.85
CA GLN A 159 -32.61 11.52 8.50
C GLN A 159 -33.27 10.72 9.63
N LEU A 160 -32.54 9.78 10.26
CA LEU A 160 -33.02 9.02 11.41
C LEU A 160 -33.39 9.94 12.57
N PHE A 161 -32.54 10.93 12.88
CA PHE A 161 -32.82 11.91 13.92
C PHE A 161 -34.11 12.70 13.64
N ARG A 162 -34.30 13.18 12.40
CA ARG A 162 -35.53 13.88 11.98
C ARG A 162 -36.77 12.99 12.07
N SER A 163 -36.65 11.71 11.71
CA SER A 163 -37.74 10.72 11.81
C SER A 163 -38.16 10.43 13.26
N VAL A 164 -37.20 10.38 14.19
CA VAL A 164 -37.52 10.23 15.62
C VAL A 164 -38.26 11.44 16.16
N LEU A 165 -37.87 12.66 15.76
CA LEU A 165 -38.55 13.89 16.17
C LEU A 165 -39.99 13.95 15.67
N THR A 166 -40.25 13.62 14.40
CA THR A 166 -41.62 13.61 13.86
C THR A 166 -42.49 12.57 14.54
N LYS A 167 -41.99 11.34 14.74
CA LYS A 167 -42.74 10.30 15.46
C LYS A 167 -43.13 10.70 16.88
N ARG A 168 -42.25 11.41 17.61
CA ARG A 168 -42.58 11.94 18.95
C ARG A 168 -43.66 13.01 18.92
N TYR A 169 -43.65 13.88 17.90
CA TYR A 169 -44.66 14.90 17.73
C TYR A 169 -46.05 14.29 17.47
N GLU A 170 -46.15 13.36 16.51
CA GLU A 170 -47.39 12.64 16.20
C GLU A 170 -47.96 11.90 17.43
N LEU A 171 -47.10 11.24 18.22
CA LEU A 171 -47.54 10.58 19.45
C LEU A 171 -48.06 11.57 20.50
N SER A 172 -47.45 12.75 20.60
CA SER A 172 -47.85 13.76 21.58
C SER A 172 -49.20 14.37 21.21
N ASP A 173 -49.43 14.63 19.91
CA ASP A 173 -50.69 15.16 19.38
C ASP A 173 -51.83 14.14 19.51
N ALA A 174 -51.57 12.85 19.23
CA ALA A 174 -52.56 11.78 19.36
C ALA A 174 -52.96 11.44 20.81
N LEU A 175 -52.17 11.89 21.80
CA LEU A 175 -52.40 11.64 23.24
C LEU A 175 -52.90 12.88 24.00
N SER A 176 -53.13 14.00 23.31
CA SER A 176 -53.64 15.27 23.86
C SER A 176 -55.12 15.47 23.57
#